data_AF-A0A9J6G963-F1
#
_entry.id   AF-A0A9J6G963-F1
#
_cell.length_a   1.000
_cell.length_b   1.000
_cell.length_c   1.000
_cell.angle_alpha   90.00
_cell.angle_beta   90.00
_cell.angle_gamma   90.00
#
_symmetry.space_group_name_H-M   'P 1'
#
loop_
_entity.id
_entity.type
_entity.pdbx_description
1 polymer ?
#
loop_
_entity_poly.entity_id
_entity_poly.type
_entity_poly.pdbx_seq_one_letter_code
_entity_poly.pdbx_strand_id
1 'polypeptide(L)'
;MSSVLSMVVINQKAHRWNFTGYAGHKADAIKKGWFWELGAKVYLQRYLIRWGIQMATEDGHVNLYLLFQLHNGRNDEYLNWPFSNKLKLCLIHPETQQDHCATHQPNVAAVNNKFYARPLKDSNESVYLSSAKFDASYIEKNGFIKEDKLLLKLEVLS
;
A
#
# COMPACT_ATOMS: atom_id res chain seq x y z
N MET A 1 24.06 0.26 -34.76
CA MET A 1 24.10 1.56 -34.07
C MET A 1 23.09 1.51 -32.94
N SER A 2 23.58 1.72 -31.72
CA SER A 2 22.83 1.65 -30.47
C SER A 2 21.82 2.79 -30.38
N SER A 3 20.54 2.48 -30.16
CA SER A 3 19.57 3.45 -29.66
C SER A 3 19.36 3.13 -28.19
N VAL A 4 20.06 3.88 -27.34
CA VAL A 4 19.88 3.87 -25.90
C VAL A 4 18.49 4.44 -25.64
N LEU A 5 17.53 3.60 -25.27
CA LEU A 5 16.29 4.06 -24.66
C LEU A 5 16.70 4.84 -23.41
N SER A 6 16.57 6.17 -23.46
CA SER A 6 16.59 7.01 -22.29
C SER A 6 15.51 6.53 -21.34
N MET A 7 15.90 5.80 -20.29
CA MET A 7 15.05 5.52 -19.12
C MET A 7 14.79 6.86 -18.44
N VAL A 8 13.82 7.61 -18.95
CA VAL A 8 13.06 8.51 -18.09
C VAL A 8 12.32 7.57 -17.14
N VAL A 9 12.94 7.25 -16.01
CA VAL A 9 12.21 6.71 -14.87
C VAL A 9 11.29 7.84 -14.45
N ILE A 10 10.08 7.83 -14.99
CA ILE A 10 9.01 8.72 -14.56
C ILE A 10 8.96 8.58 -13.05
N ASN A 11 9.12 9.71 -12.35
CA ASN A 11 9.06 9.76 -10.89
C ASN A 11 7.59 9.53 -10.47
N GLN A 12 7.13 8.30 -10.62
CA GLN A 12 5.76 7.90 -10.34
C GLN A 12 5.54 8.06 -8.84
N LYS A 13 4.62 8.94 -8.48
CA LYS A 13 4.29 9.19 -7.07
C LYS A 13 3.15 8.31 -6.56
N ALA A 14 2.36 7.74 -7.47
CA ALA A 14 1.17 6.98 -7.13
C ALA A 14 0.98 5.71 -7.96
N HIS A 15 0.45 4.66 -7.34
CA HIS A 15 0.03 3.43 -8.01
C HIS A 15 -1.43 3.14 -7.68
N ARG A 16 -2.24 2.83 -8.71
CA ARG A 16 -3.64 2.41 -8.54
C ARG A 16 -3.76 0.90 -8.59
N TRP A 17 -4.67 0.33 -7.80
CA TRP A 17 -4.93 -1.10 -7.78
C TRP A 17 -6.43 -1.36 -7.70
N ASN A 18 -6.94 -2.19 -8.62
CA ASN A 18 -8.26 -2.79 -8.51
C ASN A 18 -8.17 -4.05 -7.65
N PHE A 19 -8.51 -3.93 -6.37
CA PHE A 19 -8.62 -5.06 -5.47
C PHE A 19 -9.97 -5.76 -5.70
N THR A 20 -9.96 -7.04 -6.06
CA THR A 20 -11.13 -7.80 -6.45
C THR A 20 -11.47 -8.87 -5.42
N GLY A 21 -12.70 -9.37 -5.38
CA GLY A 21 -13.07 -10.45 -4.45
C GLY A 21 -13.37 -9.95 -3.04
N TYR A 22 -13.70 -8.66 -2.88
CA TYR A 22 -13.81 -7.99 -1.59
C TYR A 22 -14.69 -8.75 -0.59
N ALA A 23 -15.87 -9.21 -1.00
CA ALA A 23 -16.81 -9.90 -0.14
C ALA A 23 -16.26 -11.23 0.39
N GLY A 24 -15.59 -12.00 -0.48
CA GLY A 24 -14.94 -13.26 -0.10
C GLY A 24 -13.79 -13.05 0.87
N HIS A 25 -12.94 -12.05 0.59
CA HIS A 25 -11.82 -11.68 1.44
C HIS A 25 -12.26 -11.15 2.81
N LYS A 26 -13.33 -10.35 2.86
CA LYS A 26 -13.96 -9.91 4.11
C LYS A 26 -14.51 -11.08 4.91
N ALA A 27 -15.22 -12.01 4.26
CA ALA A 27 -15.75 -13.21 4.92
C ALA A 27 -14.62 -14.07 5.52
N ASP A 28 -13.51 -14.20 4.80
CA ASP A 28 -12.30 -14.86 5.29
C ASP A 28 -11.71 -14.15 6.52
N ALA A 29 -11.64 -12.82 6.50
CA ALA A 29 -11.18 -12.03 7.64
C ALA A 29 -12.08 -12.17 8.86
N ILE A 30 -13.41 -12.26 8.67
CA ILE A 30 -14.37 -12.52 9.76
C ILE A 30 -14.16 -13.93 10.32
N LYS A 31 -14.00 -14.93 9.46
CA LYS A 31 -13.89 -16.33 9.86
C LYS A 31 -12.56 -16.67 10.53
N LYS A 32 -11.45 -16.14 9.98
CA LYS A 32 -10.07 -16.48 10.38
C LYS A 32 -9.43 -15.42 11.28
N GLY A 33 -10.09 -14.28 11.46
CA GLY A 33 -9.57 -13.10 12.15
C GLY A 33 -8.84 -12.12 11.23
N TRP A 34 -8.28 -12.60 10.10
CA TRP A 34 -7.60 -11.76 9.14
C TRP A 34 -7.55 -12.36 7.73
N PHE A 35 -7.32 -11.50 6.74
CA PHE A 35 -6.96 -11.82 5.36
C PHE A 35 -5.92 -10.80 4.90
N TRP A 36 -4.97 -11.18 4.04
CA TRP A 36 -4.10 -10.21 3.38
C TRP A 36 -3.76 -10.63 1.96
N GLU A 37 -3.48 -9.62 1.14
CA GLU A 37 -3.01 -9.78 -0.22
C GLU A 37 -2.00 -8.70 -0.56
N LEU A 38 -0.90 -9.10 -1.21
CA LEU A 38 0.11 -8.18 -1.75
C LEU A 38 0.03 -8.16 -3.28
N GLY A 39 -0.09 -6.97 -3.85
CA GLY A 39 -0.05 -6.75 -5.29
C GLY A 39 1.36 -6.91 -5.89
N ALA A 40 1.53 -6.41 -7.11
CA ALA A 40 2.83 -6.40 -7.81
C ALA A 40 3.83 -5.42 -7.17
N LYS A 41 5.13 -5.62 -7.44
CA LYS A 41 6.17 -4.64 -7.08
C LYS A 41 6.11 -3.46 -8.06
N VAL A 42 6.21 -2.25 -7.52
CA VAL A 42 6.10 -1.00 -8.29
C VAL A 42 7.17 -0.02 -7.83
N TYR A 43 7.69 0.78 -8.76
CA TYR A 43 8.57 1.88 -8.39
C TYR A 43 7.73 3.11 -8.02
N LEU A 44 7.78 3.54 -6.76
CA LEU A 44 7.18 4.78 -6.30
C LEU A 44 8.28 5.67 -5.72
N GLN A 45 8.42 6.87 -6.27
CA GLN A 45 9.53 7.77 -5.97
C GLN A 45 10.90 7.10 -5.99
N ARG A 46 11.13 6.24 -7.00
CA ARG A 46 12.36 5.45 -7.20
C ARG A 46 12.58 4.31 -6.19
N TYR A 47 11.80 4.20 -5.12
CA TYR A 47 11.81 3.04 -4.22
C TYR A 47 11.02 1.89 -4.83
N LEU A 48 11.58 0.67 -4.79
CA LEU A 48 10.84 -0.53 -5.20
C LEU A 48 9.96 -0.98 -4.03
N ILE A 49 8.65 -0.77 -4.18
CA ILE A 49 7.65 -1.02 -3.15
C ILE A 49 6.72 -2.13 -3.61
N ARG A 50 6.45 -3.08 -2.73
CA ARG A 50 5.29 -3.98 -2.84
C ARG A 50 4.28 -3.53 -1.80
N TRP A 51 3.04 -3.36 -2.21
CA TRP A 51 1.98 -2.96 -1.30
C TRP A 51 0.73 -3.78 -1.56
N GLY A 52 -0.16 -3.76 -0.58
CA GLY A 52 -1.45 -4.38 -0.71
C GLY A 52 -2.34 -4.07 0.47
N ILE A 53 -3.25 -4.98 0.78
CA ILE A 53 -4.27 -4.81 1.80
C ILE A 53 -4.19 -5.94 2.82
N GLN A 54 -4.34 -5.58 4.10
CA GLN A 54 -4.70 -6.52 5.15
C GLN A 54 -6.10 -6.16 5.68
N MET A 55 -7.02 -7.12 5.66
CA MET A 55 -8.28 -7.03 6.36
C MET A 55 -8.13 -7.74 7.71
N ALA A 56 -8.49 -7.08 8.81
CA ALA A 56 -8.44 -7.69 10.14
C ALA A 56 -9.72 -7.38 10.92
N THR A 57 -10.19 -8.38 11.67
CA THR A 57 -11.34 -8.23 12.56
C THR A 57 -10.85 -7.80 13.95
N GLU A 58 -11.24 -6.60 14.37
CA GLU A 58 -10.86 -5.98 15.64
C GLU A 58 -12.12 -5.40 16.29
N ASP A 59 -12.37 -5.76 17.54
CA ASP A 59 -13.53 -5.28 18.31
C ASP A 59 -14.88 -5.49 17.60
N GLY A 60 -15.00 -6.56 16.80
CA GLY A 60 -16.20 -6.88 16.02
C GLY A 60 -16.34 -6.13 14.70
N HIS A 61 -15.36 -5.28 14.35
CA HIS A 61 -15.31 -4.52 13.10
C HIS A 61 -14.22 -5.07 12.18
N VAL A 62 -14.47 -5.06 10.86
CA VAL A 62 -13.42 -5.37 9.88
C VAL A 62 -12.76 -4.07 9.45
N ASN A 63 -11.46 -3.97 9.65
CA ASN A 63 -10.64 -2.85 9.21
C ASN A 63 -9.76 -3.26 8.03
N LEU A 64 -9.60 -2.34 7.08
CA LEU A 64 -8.81 -2.50 5.86
C LEU A 64 -7.55 -1.63 5.95
N TYR A 65 -6.39 -2.28 6.09
CA TYR A 65 -5.08 -1.67 6.34
C TYR A 65 -4.20 -1.68 5.10
N LEU A 66 -3.37 -0.64 4.94
CA LEU A 66 -2.25 -0.69 4.00
C LEU A 66 -1.21 -1.72 4.48
N LEU A 67 -0.95 -2.74 3.66
CA LEU A 67 0.18 -3.63 3.80
C LEU A 67 1.35 -3.09 2.95
N PHE A 68 2.52 -2.94 3.54
CA PHE A 68 3.67 -2.28 2.92
C PHE A 68 4.93 -3.12 3.05
N GLN A 69 5.75 -3.15 2.00
CA GLN A 69 7.03 -3.82 1.99
C GLN A 69 8.02 -3.13 1.03
N LEU A 70 9.21 -2.83 1.52
CA LEU A 70 10.32 -2.35 0.70
C LEU A 70 11.14 -3.51 0.15
N HIS A 71 11.49 -3.40 -1.13
CA HIS A 71 12.32 -4.36 -1.87
C HIS A 71 13.59 -3.67 -2.32
N ASN A 72 14.66 -4.45 -2.48
CA ASN A 72 15.92 -3.95 -3.02
C ASN A 72 15.71 -3.48 -4.45
N GLY A 73 15.86 -2.18 -4.65
CA GLY A 73 15.70 -1.50 -5.92
C GLY A 73 17.03 -1.19 -6.60
N ARG A 74 16.99 -1.06 -7.92
CA ARG A 74 18.18 -0.74 -8.73
C ARG A 74 18.88 0.56 -8.32
N ASN A 75 18.16 1.47 -7.69
CA ASN A 75 18.63 2.82 -7.36
C ASN A 75 18.89 3.03 -5.87
N ASP A 76 18.82 1.99 -5.03
CA ASP A 76 18.80 2.11 -3.57
C ASP A 76 20.04 2.81 -3.00
N GLU A 77 21.18 2.74 -3.68
CA GLU A 77 22.42 3.42 -3.29
C GLU A 77 22.36 4.96 -3.40
N TYR A 78 21.41 5.49 -4.17
CA TYR A 78 21.20 6.93 -4.39
C TYR A 78 19.96 7.48 -3.68
N LEU A 79 19.35 6.69 -2.80
CA LEU A 79 18.13 7.06 -2.07
C LEU A 79 18.43 7.35 -0.60
N ASN A 80 17.54 8.12 0.01
CA ASN A 80 17.61 8.40 1.43
C ASN A 80 17.14 7.19 2.22
N TRP A 81 17.91 6.83 3.25
CA TRP A 81 17.58 5.75 4.15
C TRP A 81 17.73 6.20 5.60
N PRO A 82 16.86 5.74 6.52
CA PRO A 82 15.69 4.88 6.26
C PRO A 82 14.58 5.59 5.45
N PHE A 83 13.69 4.82 4.84
CA PHE A 83 12.51 5.33 4.16
C PHE A 83 11.66 6.17 5.11
N SER A 84 11.53 7.46 4.81
CA SER A 84 10.87 8.45 5.68
C SER A 84 9.67 9.13 5.02
N ASN A 85 9.40 8.83 3.75
CA ASN A 85 8.37 9.51 2.98
C ASN A 85 6.99 9.10 3.48
N LYS A 86 6.07 10.07 3.57
CA LYS A 86 4.71 9.83 4.03
C LYS A 86 3.97 8.99 2.99
N LEU A 87 3.29 7.96 3.45
CA LEU A 87 2.43 7.11 2.62
C LEU A 87 0.99 7.58 2.74
N LYS A 88 0.26 7.56 1.63
CA LYS A 88 -1.16 7.92 1.58
C LYS A 88 -1.93 6.84 0.83
N LEU A 89 -2.77 6.11 1.56
CA LEU A 89 -3.69 5.13 1.00
C LEU A 89 -5.02 5.85 0.73
N CYS A 90 -5.57 5.69 -0.47
CA CYS A 90 -6.86 6.26 -0.86
C CYS A 90 -7.80 5.18 -1.37
N LEU A 91 -9.06 5.27 -0.96
CA LEU A 91 -10.22 4.67 -1.63
C LEU A 91 -10.66 5.65 -2.72
N ILE A 92 -10.88 5.16 -3.94
CA ILE A 92 -11.42 5.98 -5.04
C ILE A 92 -12.87 5.58 -5.27
N HIS A 93 -13.79 6.53 -5.14
CA HIS A 93 -15.20 6.26 -5.40
C HIS A 93 -15.40 5.96 -6.90
N PRO A 94 -16.01 4.82 -7.27
CA PRO A 94 -16.04 4.36 -8.65
C PRO A 94 -16.81 5.30 -9.59
N GLU A 95 -17.82 6.01 -9.10
CA GLU A 95 -18.64 6.92 -9.91
C GLU A 95 -18.11 8.36 -9.93
N THR A 96 -17.93 8.97 -8.76
CA THR A 96 -17.47 10.37 -8.65
C THR A 96 -15.98 10.55 -8.87
N GLN A 97 -15.19 9.46 -8.84
CA GLN A 97 -13.72 9.47 -8.90
C GLN A 97 -13.06 10.29 -7.77
N GLN A 98 -13.80 10.56 -6.69
CA GLN A 98 -13.28 11.26 -5.51
C GLN A 98 -12.46 10.31 -4.64
N ASP A 99 -11.37 10.83 -4.10
CA ASP A 99 -10.50 10.10 -3.19
C ASP A 99 -10.92 10.31 -1.72
N HIS A 100 -10.96 9.23 -0.95
CA HIS A 100 -11.01 9.27 0.52
C HIS A 100 -9.75 8.61 1.07
N CYS A 101 -8.93 9.34 1.83
CA CYS A 101 -7.55 8.91 2.10
C CYS A 101 -7.19 8.89 3.59
N ALA A 102 -6.32 7.95 3.95
CA ALA A 102 -5.63 7.86 5.24
C ALA A 102 -4.12 7.90 5.01
N THR A 103 -3.37 8.44 5.99
CA THR A 103 -1.91 8.61 5.86
C THR A 103 -1.13 7.86 6.92
N HIS A 104 0.09 7.46 6.55
CA HIS A 104 1.06 6.90 7.47
C HIS A 104 2.39 7.65 7.37
N GLN A 105 2.92 8.05 8.52
CA GLN A 105 4.25 8.61 8.66
C GLN A 105 5.18 7.52 9.22
N PRO A 106 6.19 7.07 8.45
CA PRO A 106 7.17 6.11 8.96
C PRO A 106 7.85 6.60 10.25
N ASN A 107 7.85 5.77 11.29
CA ASN A 107 8.61 6.02 12.52
C ASN A 107 10.04 5.51 12.35
N VAL A 108 10.91 6.37 11.83
CA VAL A 108 12.32 6.02 11.54
C VAL A 108 13.20 5.89 12.79
N ALA A 109 12.75 6.41 13.94
CA ALA A 109 13.49 6.40 15.20
C ALA A 109 13.27 5.12 16.03
N ALA A 110 12.42 4.19 15.56
CA ALA A 110 12.19 2.93 16.25
C ALA A 110 13.47 2.07 16.28
N VAL A 111 13.80 1.52 17.45
CA VAL A 111 15.03 0.76 17.75
C VAL A 111 15.27 -0.41 16.79
N ASN A 112 14.22 -0.93 16.17
CA ASN A 112 14.28 -2.01 15.19
C ASN A 112 13.58 -1.60 13.89
N ASN A 113 14.29 -0.84 13.03
CA ASN A 113 13.76 -0.32 11.79
C ASN A 113 13.77 -1.34 10.63
N LYS A 114 13.36 -2.59 10.91
CA LYS A 114 13.34 -3.69 9.94
C LYS A 114 12.36 -3.50 8.77
N PHE A 115 11.46 -2.52 8.87
CA PHE A 115 10.48 -2.21 7.84
C PHE A 115 10.92 -1.09 6.90
N TYR A 116 11.62 -0.07 7.41
CA TYR A 116 11.99 1.13 6.63
C TYR A 116 13.49 1.28 6.39
N ALA A 117 14.35 0.45 6.98
CA ALA A 117 15.77 0.43 6.63
C ALA A 117 15.99 0.07 5.15
N ARG A 118 17.19 0.35 4.63
CA ARG A 118 17.58 -0.09 3.29
C ARG A 118 17.54 -1.63 3.22
N PRO A 119 16.81 -2.24 2.27
CA PRO A 119 16.85 -3.68 2.08
C PRO A 119 18.27 -4.15 1.73
N LEU A 120 18.85 -5.01 2.57
CA LEU A 120 20.17 -5.60 2.32
C LEU A 120 20.12 -6.90 1.49
N LYS A 121 18.95 -7.56 1.51
CA LYS A 121 18.63 -8.76 0.72
C LYS A 121 17.56 -8.42 -0.31
N ASP A 122 16.67 -9.35 -0.64
CA ASP A 122 15.57 -9.10 -1.60
C ASP A 122 14.55 -8.09 -1.09
N SER A 123 14.21 -8.14 0.20
CA SER A 123 13.20 -7.27 0.81
C SER A 123 13.31 -7.16 2.32
N ASN A 124 12.69 -6.13 2.86
CA ASN A 124 12.38 -6.00 4.28
C ASN A 124 11.20 -6.92 4.67
N GLU A 125 10.92 -7.01 5.97
CA GLU A 125 9.67 -7.57 6.46
C GLU A 125 8.48 -6.72 5.99
N SER A 126 7.36 -7.36 5.68
CA SER A 126 6.10 -6.67 5.41
C SER A 126 5.46 -6.18 6.71
N VAL A 127 4.76 -5.06 6.67
CA VAL A 127 4.06 -4.48 7.82
C VAL A 127 2.70 -3.92 7.42
N TYR A 128 1.68 -4.15 8.24
CA TYR A 128 0.42 -3.44 8.12
C TYR A 128 0.49 -2.12 8.90
N LEU A 129 0.02 -1.04 8.30
CA LEU A 129 0.20 0.31 8.84
C LEU A 129 -1.07 0.75 9.56
N SER A 130 -1.06 0.71 10.90
CA SER A 130 -2.25 0.94 11.72
C SER A 130 -2.93 2.31 11.51
N SER A 131 -2.16 3.33 11.10
CA SER A 131 -2.68 4.68 10.83
C SER A 131 -3.26 4.85 9.42
N ALA A 132 -2.96 3.95 8.48
CA ALA A 132 -3.46 3.97 7.11
C ALA A 132 -4.51 2.87 6.94
N LYS A 133 -5.70 3.12 7.53
CA LYS A 133 -6.80 2.16 7.58
C LYS A 133 -8.16 2.78 7.25
N PHE A 134 -9.10 1.92 6.87
CA PHE A 134 -10.52 2.25 6.70
C PHE A 134 -11.40 1.19 7.34
N ASP A 135 -12.52 1.61 7.93
CA ASP A 135 -13.55 0.71 8.42
C ASP A 135 -14.37 0.14 7.24
N ALA A 136 -14.55 -1.18 7.20
CA ALA A 136 -15.28 -1.86 6.13
C ALA A 136 -16.75 -1.39 6.01
N SER A 137 -17.41 -1.08 7.13
CA SER A 137 -18.77 -0.57 7.12
C SER A 137 -18.85 0.82 6.48
N TYR A 138 -17.82 1.66 6.66
CA TYR A 138 -17.73 2.94 5.95
C TYR A 138 -17.58 2.72 4.44
N ILE A 139 -16.68 1.82 4.02
CA ILE A 139 -16.47 1.49 2.60
C ILE A 139 -17.79 1.06 1.94
N GLU A 140 -18.53 0.18 2.61
CA GLU A 140 -19.79 -0.40 2.12
C GLU A 140 -20.93 0.62 2.07
N LYS A 141 -21.13 1.38 3.16
CA LYS A 141 -22.22 2.36 3.25
C LYS A 141 -22.07 3.52 2.27
N ASN A 142 -20.83 3.84 1.87
CA ASN A 142 -20.52 5.00 1.02
C ASN A 142 -20.24 4.61 -0.44
N GLY A 143 -20.60 3.40 -0.87
CA GLY A 143 -20.60 3.04 -2.30
C GLY A 143 -19.22 2.90 -2.95
N PHE A 144 -18.16 2.68 -2.17
CA PHE A 144 -16.81 2.49 -2.72
C PHE A 144 -16.62 1.14 -3.43
N ILE A 145 -17.51 0.18 -3.18
CA ILE A 145 -17.46 -1.15 -3.80
C ILE A 145 -18.38 -1.18 -5.00
N LYS A 146 -17.83 -1.58 -6.15
CA LYS A 146 -18.60 -1.83 -7.39
C LYS A 146 -18.18 -3.16 -7.98
N GLU A 147 -19.16 -4.03 -8.25
CA GLU A 147 -18.91 -5.38 -8.82
C GLU A 147 -17.90 -6.21 -8.01
N ASP A 148 -17.96 -6.13 -6.67
CA ASP A 148 -17.02 -6.80 -5.76
C ASP A 148 -15.55 -6.34 -5.91
N LYS A 149 -15.36 -5.12 -6.40
CA LYS A 149 -14.05 -4.48 -6.59
C LYS A 149 -13.97 -3.19 -5.78
N LEU A 150 -12.78 -2.93 -5.26
CA LEU A 150 -12.39 -1.70 -4.59
C LEU A 150 -11.23 -1.06 -5.36
N LEU A 151 -11.40 0.18 -5.81
CA LEU A 151 -10.32 0.92 -6.46
C LEU A 151 -9.50 1.64 -5.40
N LEU A 152 -8.23 1.25 -5.29
CA LEU A 152 -7.29 1.76 -4.32
C LEU A 152 -6.19 2.56 -5.01
N LYS A 153 -5.57 3.48 -4.26
CA LYS A 153 -4.37 4.19 -4.69
C LYS A 153 -3.41 4.36 -3.52
N LEU A 154 -2.16 3.99 -3.74
CA LEU A 154 -1.06 4.32 -2.84
C LEU A 154 -0.27 5.48 -3.44
N GLU A 155 -0.07 6.54 -2.66
CA GLU A 155 0.81 7.66 -3.00
C GLU A 155 1.98 7.74 -2.00
N VAL A 156 3.17 8.02 -2.52
CA VAL A 156 4.32 8.45 -1.72
C VAL A 156 4.41 9.97 -1.82
N LEU A 157 4.42 10.64 -0.67
CA LEU A 157 4.50 12.09 -0.54
C LEU A 157 5.93 12.47 -0.18
N SER A 158 6.55 13.31 -1.03
CA SER A 158 7.88 13.90 -0.88
C SER A 158 7.79 15.30 -0.32
#